data_AF-A0A962FAQ0-F1
#
_entry.id   AF-A0A962FAQ0-F1
#
_cell.length_a   1.000
_cell.length_b   1.000
_cell.length_c   1.000
_cell.angle_alpha   90.00
_cell.angle_beta   90.00
_cell.angle_gamma   90.00
#
_symmetry.space_group_name_H-M   'P 1'
#
loop_
_entity.id
_entity.type
_entity.pdbx_description
1 polymer ?
#
loop_
_entity_poly.entity_id
_entity_poly.type
_entity_poly.pdbx_seq_one_letter_code
_entity_poly.pdbx_strand_id
1 'polypeptide(L)'
;MRLFLILGFLAFAIATGADTSSAQTSCSGFQSMCAKRCKQRAPGDANCVSDHCTPKLQECRSTGCWQEGRLYGGRETCNLRKS
;
A
#
# COMPACT_ATOMS: atom_id res chain seq x y z
N MET A 1 -50.78 -2.86 -28.37
CA MET A 1 -50.27 -2.77 -26.98
C MET A 1 -48.90 -3.45 -26.93
N ARG A 2 -47.86 -2.68 -26.55
CA ARG A 2 -46.63 -3.12 -25.83
C ARG A 2 -45.82 -4.24 -26.51
N LEU A 3 -44.84 -3.93 -27.36
CA LEU A 3 -43.50 -3.42 -27.00
C LEU A 3 -42.86 -4.20 -25.84
N PHE A 4 -42.33 -5.39 -26.15
CA PHE A 4 -41.31 -6.08 -25.35
C PHE A 4 -39.96 -5.71 -26.00
N LEU A 5 -39.13 -4.74 -25.54
CA LEU A 5 -38.41 -4.70 -24.26
C LEU A 5 -37.85 -6.12 -23.95
N ILE A 6 -36.55 -6.41 -23.89
CA ILE A 6 -35.45 -5.62 -23.32
C ILE A 6 -34.11 -6.08 -23.91
N LEU A 7 -33.30 -5.07 -24.21
CA LEU A 7 -31.85 -4.99 -24.35
C LEU A 7 -31.03 -6.23 -23.97
N GLY A 8 -30.41 -6.82 -25.00
CA GLY A 8 -29.25 -7.68 -24.85
C GLY A 8 -27.98 -6.87 -24.55
N PHE A 9 -27.27 -7.31 -23.51
CA PHE A 9 -25.82 -7.27 -23.34
C PHE A 9 -25.04 -6.15 -24.02
N LEU A 10 -24.62 -5.16 -23.23
CA LEU A 10 -23.24 -4.68 -23.32
C LEU A 10 -22.72 -4.39 -21.92
N ALA A 11 -21.99 -5.38 -21.39
CA ALA A 11 -21.07 -5.18 -20.29
C ALA A 11 -19.97 -4.23 -20.77
N PHE A 12 -20.00 -3.00 -20.26
CA PHE A 12 -18.87 -2.08 -20.37
C PHE A 12 -18.36 -1.78 -18.97
N ALA A 13 -17.56 -2.72 -18.46
CA ALA A 13 -16.75 -2.52 -17.27
C ALA A 13 -15.56 -1.63 -17.65
N ILE A 14 -15.80 -0.31 -17.76
CA ILE A 14 -14.72 0.67 -17.84
C ILE A 14 -14.95 1.73 -16.78
N ALA A 15 -14.36 1.50 -15.61
CA ALA A 15 -13.81 2.56 -14.78
C ALA A 15 -12.36 2.16 -14.54
N THR A 16 -11.54 2.49 -15.54
CA THR A 16 -10.09 2.51 -15.48
C THR A 16 -9.63 3.20 -14.21
N GLY A 17 -8.60 2.60 -13.59
CA GLY A 17 -7.60 3.30 -12.79
C GLY A 17 -8.16 4.30 -11.80
N ALA A 18 -8.26 3.89 -10.54
CA ALA A 18 -8.11 4.83 -9.47
C ALA A 18 -6.72 5.47 -9.59
N ASP A 19 -6.61 6.52 -10.42
CA ASP A 19 -5.65 7.60 -10.29
C ASP A 19 -6.03 8.39 -9.04
N THR A 20 -6.04 7.70 -7.90
CA THR A 20 -5.79 8.37 -6.65
C THR A 20 -4.37 8.92 -6.79
N SER A 21 -4.32 10.20 -7.14
CA SER A 21 -3.26 11.12 -6.73
C SER A 21 -3.15 11.06 -5.21
N SER A 22 -2.71 9.91 -4.68
CA SER A 22 -2.16 9.78 -3.35
C SER A 22 -1.02 10.77 -3.35
N ALA A 23 -1.10 11.80 -2.51
CA ALA A 23 0.06 12.62 -2.17
C ALA A 23 1.22 11.64 -1.99
N GLN A 24 2.15 11.61 -2.96
CA GLN A 24 3.03 10.45 -3.18
C GLN A 24 3.74 10.14 -1.87
N THR A 25 3.25 9.11 -1.18
CA THR A 25 3.80 8.77 0.12
C THR A 25 5.21 8.25 -0.13
N SER A 26 6.18 8.72 0.64
CA SER A 26 7.58 8.32 0.47
C SER A 26 7.88 7.03 1.22
N CYS A 27 8.93 6.33 0.79
CA CYS A 27 9.49 5.21 1.54
C CYS A 27 9.84 5.63 2.99
N SER A 28 10.33 6.86 3.19
CA SER A 28 10.58 7.45 4.50
C SER A 28 9.28 7.64 5.32
N GLY A 29 8.18 8.03 4.67
CA GLY A 29 6.86 8.11 5.31
C GLY A 29 6.37 6.75 5.79
N PHE A 30 6.52 5.71 4.97
CA PHE A 30 6.20 4.33 5.35
C PHE A 30 7.12 3.78 6.45
N GLN A 31 8.41 4.12 6.45
CA GLN A 31 9.32 3.79 7.54
C GLN A 31 8.85 4.40 8.87
N SER A 32 8.39 5.66 8.85
CA SER A 32 7.90 6.32 10.06
C SER A 32 6.64 5.65 10.61
N MET A 33 5.75 5.20 9.72
CA MET A 33 4.58 4.41 10.10
C MET A 33 4.98 3.05 10.69
N CYS A 34 5.94 2.36 10.07
CA CYS A 34 6.47 1.09 10.57
C CYS A 34 7.07 1.23 11.97
N ALA A 35 7.89 2.26 12.20
CA ALA A 35 8.51 2.52 13.51
C ALA A 35 7.46 2.81 14.60
N LYS A 36 6.38 3.54 14.28
CA LYS A 36 5.27 3.74 15.21
C LYS A 36 4.58 2.43 15.57
N ARG A 37 4.33 1.57 14.58
CA ARG A 37 3.72 0.24 14.80
C ARG A 37 4.63 -0.70 15.59
N CYS A 38 5.95 -0.63 15.40
CA CYS A 38 6.92 -1.34 16.23
C CYS A 38 6.74 -1.00 17.72
N LYS A 39 6.69 0.29 18.07
CA LYS A 39 6.48 0.74 19.46
C LYS A 39 5.15 0.27 20.04
N GLN A 40 4.09 0.19 19.23
CA GLN A 40 2.78 -0.26 19.67
C GLN A 40 2.71 -1.77 19.87
N ARG A 41 3.34 -2.54 18.98
CA ARG A 41 3.24 -4.01 18.96
C ARG A 41 4.26 -4.69 19.87
N ALA A 42 5.49 -4.17 19.89
CA ALA A 42 6.62 -4.76 20.59
C ALA A 42 7.35 -3.65 21.38
N PRO A 43 6.73 -3.08 22.42
CA PRO A 43 7.30 -1.94 23.15
C PRO A 43 8.63 -2.25 23.85
N GLY A 44 8.89 -3.52 24.18
CA GLY A 44 10.15 -3.98 24.77
C GLY A 44 11.22 -4.39 23.75
N ASP A 45 10.91 -4.41 22.46
CA ASP A 45 11.86 -4.80 21.42
C ASP A 45 12.58 -3.55 20.87
N ALA A 46 13.79 -3.34 21.38
CA ALA A 46 14.66 -2.24 20.95
C ALA A 46 15.11 -2.37 19.48
N ASN A 47 15.10 -3.59 18.91
CA ASN A 47 15.61 -3.87 17.57
C ASN A 47 14.51 -3.92 16.52
N CYS A 48 13.23 -3.88 16.88
CA CYS A 48 12.09 -3.98 15.95
C CYS A 48 12.22 -3.09 14.71
N VAL A 49 12.69 -1.84 14.85
CA VAL A 49 12.89 -0.94 13.71
C VAL A 49 14.02 -1.43 12.81
N SER A 50 15.14 -1.83 13.38
CA SER A 50 16.30 -2.36 12.66
C SER A 50 15.93 -3.65 11.91
N ASP A 51 15.23 -4.56 12.56
CA ASP A 51 14.99 -5.91 12.04
C ASP A 51 13.81 -5.95 11.07
N HIS A 52 12.83 -5.05 11.22
CA HIS A 52 11.60 -5.08 10.41
C HIS A 52 11.41 -3.88 9.50
N CYS A 53 11.83 -2.68 9.90
CA CYS A 53 11.55 -1.46 9.14
C CYS A 53 12.71 -1.04 8.24
N THR A 54 13.95 -1.14 8.72
CA THR A 54 15.16 -0.78 7.95
C THR A 54 15.33 -1.59 6.66
N PRO A 55 15.23 -2.94 6.65
CA PRO A 55 15.36 -3.70 5.41
C PRO A 55 14.26 -3.35 4.40
N LYS A 56 13.03 -3.10 4.87
CA LYS A 56 11.91 -2.67 4.01
C LYS A 56 12.12 -1.28 3.44
N LEU A 57 12.72 -0.38 4.20
CA LEU A 57 13.11 0.94 3.70
C LEU A 57 14.15 0.78 2.59
N GLN A 58 15.19 -0.04 2.80
CA GLN A 58 16.22 -0.29 1.77
C GLN A 58 15.62 -0.87 0.50
N GLU A 59 14.74 -1.86 0.64
CA GLU A 59 14.00 -2.45 -0.48
C GLU A 59 13.15 -1.39 -1.19
N CYS A 60 12.34 -0.62 -0.46
CA CYS A 60 11.50 0.43 -1.03
C CYS A 60 12.31 1.50 -1.76
N ARG A 61 13.48 1.88 -1.23
CA ARG A 61 14.39 2.81 -1.91
C ARG A 61 14.95 2.24 -3.22
N SER A 62 15.07 0.92 -3.32
CA SER A 62 15.48 0.24 -4.55
C SER A 62 14.32 0.09 -5.55
N THR A 63 13.19 -0.45 -5.09
CA THR A 63 12.07 -0.89 -5.95
C THR A 63 10.99 0.17 -6.15
N GLY A 64 10.85 1.11 -5.21
CA GLY A 64 9.69 1.99 -5.13
C GLY A 64 8.45 1.33 -4.52
N CYS A 65 8.60 0.14 -3.92
CA CYS A 65 7.53 -0.63 -3.29
C CYS A 65 7.82 -0.91 -1.82
N TRP A 66 6.82 -0.72 -0.96
CA TRP A 66 6.84 -1.06 0.44
C TRP A 66 5.91 -2.24 0.70
N GLN A 67 6.45 -3.34 1.23
CA GLN A 67 5.65 -4.49 1.61
C GLN A 67 5.51 -4.59 3.13
N GLU A 68 4.32 -4.34 3.67
CA GLU A 68 4.04 -4.52 5.09
C GLU A 68 3.99 -6.01 5.44
N GLY A 69 4.62 -6.39 6.56
CA GLY A 69 4.43 -7.74 7.10
C GLY A 69 2.96 -7.97 7.45
N ARG A 70 2.50 -9.22 7.42
CA ARG A 70 1.11 -9.61 7.76
C ARG A 70 0.64 -9.05 9.11
N LEU A 71 1.59 -8.94 10.03
CA LEU A 71 1.45 -8.42 11.38
C LEU A 71 1.32 -6.88 11.48
N TYR A 72 1.52 -6.19 10.37
CA TYR A 72 1.63 -4.75 10.26
C TYR A 72 0.81 -4.21 9.10
N GLY A 73 -0.27 -4.89 8.68
CA GLY A 73 -1.17 -4.42 7.61
C GLY A 73 -1.22 -5.31 6.38
N GLY A 74 -0.14 -6.06 6.10
CA GLY A 74 -0.10 -7.10 5.06
C GLY A 74 -0.34 -6.61 3.64
N ARG A 75 -0.13 -5.31 3.37
CA ARG A 75 -0.32 -4.71 2.05
C ARG A 75 1.01 -4.38 1.40
N GLU A 76 1.04 -4.52 0.09
CA GLU A 76 2.08 -3.96 -0.75
C GLU A 76 1.61 -2.61 -1.28
N THR A 77 2.47 -1.60 -1.22
CA THR A 77 2.22 -0.28 -1.78
C THR A 77 3.39 0.12 -2.66
N CYS A 78 3.14 0.27 -3.96
CA CYS A 78 4.13 0.63 -4.96
C CYS A 78 4.00 2.08 -5.44
N ASN A 79 4.93 2.50 -6.31
CA ASN A 79 5.02 3.87 -6.85
C ASN A 79 5.34 4.92 -5.78
N LEU A 80 6.08 4.52 -4.74
CA LEU A 80 6.50 5.39 -3.64
C LEU A 80 7.72 6.23 -4.00
N ARG A 81 7.82 7.42 -3.42
CA ARG A 81 9.04 8.24 -3.53
C ARG A 81 10.19 7.56 -2.79
N LYS A 82 11.27 7.27 -3.52
CA LYS A 82 12.48 6.56 -3.03
C LYS A 82 13.35 7.38 -2.06
N SER A 83 13.04 8.65 -1.81
CA SER A 83 13.78 9.54 -0.90
C SER A 83 13.66 9.11 0.56
#